data_AF-A0A6G6K9W2-F1
#
_entry.id   AF-A0A6G6K9W2-F1
#
_cell.length_a   1.000
_cell.length_b   1.000
_cell.length_c   1.000
_cell.angle_alpha   90.00
_cell.angle_beta   90.00
_cell.angle_gamma   90.00
#
_symmetry.space_group_name_H-M   'P 1'
#
loop_
_entity.id
_entity.type
_entity.pdbx_description
1 polymer ?
#
loop_
_entity_poly.entity_id
_entity_poly.type
_entity_poly.pdbx_seq_one_letter_code
_entity_poly.pdbx_strand_id
1 'polypeptide(L)' 'MNTTKEFQAESYVLSICRAVGGERFTLRQVVRRTASEHPEMIKELPSVWAKLMETHRVQPMAEPCGGVYRVVR' A
#
# COMPACT_ATOMS: atom_id res chain seq x y z
N MET A 1 -15.27 -0.90 -18.71
CA MET A 1 -13.84 -0.77 -19.08
C MET A 1 -13.14 0.00 -17.95
N ASN A 2 -12.68 -0.67 -16.90
CA ASN A 2 -12.07 -0.03 -15.70
C ASN A 2 -10.65 -0.52 -15.38
N THR A 3 -10.14 -1.51 -16.12
CA THR A 3 -8.94 -2.27 -15.79
C THR A 3 -7.66 -1.42 -15.75
N THR A 4 -7.60 -0.30 -16.47
CA THR A 4 -6.40 0.55 -16.53
C THR A 4 -6.19 1.41 -15.28
N LYS A 5 -7.28 1.84 -14.61
CA LYS A 5 -7.19 2.69 -13.41
C LYS A 5 -6.76 1.89 -12.18
N GLU A 6 -7.31 0.68 -12.03
CA GLU A 6 -6.95 -0.24 -10.95
C GLU A 6 -5.47 -0.63 -11.01
N PHE A 7 -4.95 -0.94 -12.21
CA PHE A 7 -3.55 -1.32 -12.38
C PHE A 7 -2.57 -0.17 -12.07
N GLN A 8 -2.97 1.08 -12.38
CA GLN A 8 -2.19 2.26 -12.01
C GLN A 8 -2.22 2.51 -10.49
N ALA A 9 -3.38 2.31 -9.86
CA ALA A 9 -3.55 2.50 -8.43
C ALA A 9 -2.69 1.52 -7.61
N GLU A 10 -2.67 0.25 -7.98
CA GLU A 10 -1.80 -0.77 -7.35
C GLU A 10 -0.33 -0.43 -7.48
N SER A 11 0.12 -0.11 -8.70
CA SER A 11 1.53 0.22 -8.94
C SER A 11 1.95 1.47 -8.16
N TYR A 12 1.05 2.45 -8.04
CA TYR A 12 1.30 3.67 -7.30
C TYR A 12 1.39 3.44 -5.79
N VAL A 13 0.40 2.77 -5.19
CA VAL A 13 0.40 2.44 -3.75
C VAL A 13 1.63 1.57 -3.41
N LEU A 14 2.01 0.63 -4.28
CA LEU A 14 3.23 -0.15 -4.10
C LEU A 14 4.50 0.71 -4.13
N SER A 15 4.57 1.71 -5.01
CA SER A 15 5.65 2.70 -5.02
C SER A 15 5.69 3.53 -3.73
N ILE A 16 4.54 3.95 -3.19
CA ILE A 16 4.47 4.60 -1.88
C ILE A 16 5.03 3.68 -0.80
N CYS A 17 4.59 2.43 -0.74
CA CYS A 17 5.08 1.45 0.24
C CYS A 17 6.62 1.33 0.20
N ARG A 18 7.21 1.30 -1.00
CA ARG A 18 8.67 1.28 -1.20
C ARG A 18 9.34 2.58 -0.73
N ALA A 19 8.75 3.74 -1.05
CA ALA A 19 9.30 5.06 -0.72
C ALA A 19 9.19 5.43 0.77
N VAL A 20 8.15 4.96 1.46
CA VAL A 20 7.88 5.29 2.86
C VAL A 20 8.78 4.53 3.83
N GLY A 21 9.05 3.25 3.54
CA GLY A 21 9.66 2.37 4.54
C GLY A 21 10.94 1.68 4.13
N GLY A 22 11.29 1.65 2.83
CA GLY A 22 12.31 0.72 2.33
C GLY A 22 11.95 -0.72 2.70
N GLU A 23 12.50 -1.21 3.82
CA GLU A 23 12.24 -2.53 4.39
C GLU A 23 10.99 -2.61 5.30
N ARG A 24 10.55 -1.52 5.94
CA ARG A 24 9.48 -1.54 6.97
C ARG A 24 8.63 -0.26 6.98
N PHE A 25 7.31 -0.38 6.93
CA PHE A 25 6.38 0.76 6.99
C PHE A 25 5.08 0.40 7.73
N THR A 26 4.33 1.41 8.15
CA THR A 26 2.99 1.22 8.72
C THR A 26 1.90 1.62 7.75
N LEU A 27 0.71 1.01 7.86
CA LEU A 27 -0.45 1.39 7.05
C LEU A 27 -0.77 2.88 7.19
N ARG A 28 -0.61 3.45 8.39
CA ARG A 28 -0.84 4.88 8.66
C ARG A 28 0.03 5.78 7.79
N GLN A 29 1.30 5.43 7.59
CA GLN A 29 2.20 6.22 6.75
C GLN A 29 1.81 6.14 5.27
N VAL A 30 1.40 4.96 4.79
CA VAL A 30 0.91 4.77 3.41
C VAL A 30 -0.35 5.59 3.17
N VAL A 31 -1.32 5.52 4.09
CA VAL A 31 -2.56 6.32 4.02
C VAL A 31 -2.26 7.81 4.03
N ARG A 32 -1.41 8.29 4.94
CA ARG A 32 -1.06 9.71 5.04
C ARG A 32 -0.39 10.23 3.76
N ARG A 33 0.51 9.44 3.17
CA ARG A 33 1.20 9.84 1.94
C ARG A 33 0.28 9.79 0.73
N THR A 34 -0.55 8.75 0.62
CA THR A 34 -1.59 8.66 -0.42
C THR A 34 -2.55 9.84 -0.33
N ALA A 35 -3.04 10.17 0.87
CA ALA A 35 -3.92 11.33 1.08
C ALA A 35 -3.27 12.66 0.69
N SER A 36 -1.96 12.78 0.89
CA SER A 36 -1.21 14.01 0.59
C SER A 36 -0.91 14.18 -0.89
N GLU A 37 -0.58 13.10 -1.60
CA GLU A 37 -0.17 13.16 -3.01
C GLU A 37 -1.36 12.94 -3.96
N HIS A 38 -2.27 12.01 -3.65
CA HIS A 38 -3.46 11.68 -4.44
C HIS A 38 -4.68 11.41 -3.55
N PRO A 39 -5.32 12.47 -3.02
CA PRO A 39 -6.48 12.32 -2.14
C PRO A 39 -7.66 11.59 -2.78
N GLU A 40 -7.77 11.61 -4.12
CA GLU A 40 -8.80 10.86 -4.86
C GLU A 40 -8.68 9.34 -4.70
N MET A 41 -7.47 8.83 -4.47
CA MET A 41 -7.18 7.41 -4.34
C MET A 41 -7.51 6.85 -2.95
N ILE A 42 -7.77 7.71 -1.96
CA ILE A 42 -8.11 7.28 -0.58
C ILE A 42 -9.32 6.33 -0.57
N LYS A 43 -10.28 6.51 -1.49
CA LYS A 43 -11.47 5.66 -1.60
C LYS A 43 -11.14 4.25 -2.12
N GLU A 44 -10.16 4.16 -3.02
CA GLU A 44 -9.74 2.91 -3.67
C GLU A 44 -8.66 2.18 -2.84
N LEU A 45 -7.96 2.91 -1.97
CA LEU A 45 -6.87 2.42 -1.13
C LEU A 45 -7.19 1.13 -0.36
N PRO A 46 -8.35 0.94 0.31
CA PRO A 46 -8.64 -0.32 0.99
C PRO A 46 -8.73 -1.52 0.04
N SER A 47 -9.33 -1.34 -1.15
CA SER A 47 -9.42 -2.39 -2.17
C SER A 47 -8.05 -2.74 -2.75
N VAL A 48 -7.25 -1.71 -3.07
CA VAL A 48 -5.87 -1.88 -3.55
C VAL A 48 -5.01 -2.55 -2.49
N TRP A 49 -5.14 -2.15 -1.23
CA TRP A 49 -4.40 -2.73 -0.12
C TRP A 49 -4.71 -4.22 0.08
N ALA A 50 -5.99 -4.59 0.06
CA ALA A 50 -6.41 -5.99 0.13
C ALA A 50 -5.77 -6.83 -1.00
N LYS A 51 -5.76 -6.29 -2.23
CA LYS A 51 -5.14 -6.95 -3.38
C LYS A 51 -3.62 -7.06 -3.26
N LEU A 52 -2.94 -6.05 -2.74
CA LEU A 52 -1.49 -6.11 -2.49
C LEU A 52 -1.11 -7.16 -1.44
N MET A 53 -1.97 -7.38 -0.43
CA MET A 53 -1.78 -8.44 0.55
C MET A 53 -2.08 -9.83 -0.05
N GLU A 54 -3.20 -9.97 -0.79
CA GLU A 54 -3.59 -11.21 -1.45
C GLU A 54 -2.55 -11.68 -2.48
N THR A 55 -1.99 -10.76 -3.25
CA THR A 55 -0.92 -11.04 -4.23
C THR A 55 0.46 -11.18 -3.60
N HIS A 56 0.56 -11.19 -2.27
CA HIS A 56 1.80 -11.31 -1.51
C HIS A 56 2.84 -10.23 -1.86
N ARG A 57 2.43 -9.09 -2.42
CA ARG A 57 3.34 -7.95 -2.67
C ARG A 57 3.66 -7.18 -1.40
N VAL A 58 2.76 -7.22 -0.41
CA VAL A 58 2.96 -6.64 0.92
C VAL A 58 2.61 -7.69 1.96
N GLN A 59 3.44 -7.81 3.00
CA GLN A 59 3.22 -8.76 4.09
C GLN A 59 3.34 -8.07 5.46
N PRO A 60 2.50 -8.45 6.44
CA PRO A 60 2.66 -8.01 7.81
C PRO A 60 3.92 -8.64 8.40
N MET A 61 4.61 -7.89 9.25
CA MET A 61 5.72 -8.41 10.04
C MET A 61 5.21 -8.90 11.40
N ALA A 62 5.76 -10.03 11.86
CA ALA A 62 5.52 -10.53 13.20
C ALA A 62 6.30 -9.67 14.22
N GLU A 63 5.75 -8.50 14.55
CA GLU A 63 6.28 -7.59 15.58
C GLU A 63 5.31 -7.56 16.76
N PRO A 64 5.80 -7.39 18.01
CA PRO A 64 4.99 -7.51 19.22
C PRO A 64 3.84 -6.50 19.32
N CYS A 65 3.94 -5.37 18.60
CA CYS A 65 2.89 -4.34 18.56
C CYS A 65 1.98 -4.43 17.31
N GLY A 66 2.23 -5.38 16.40
CA GLY A 66 1.51 -5.47 15.12
C GLY A 66 1.65 -4.20 14.25
N GLY A 67 0.96 -4.17 13.11
CA GLY A 67 0.80 -2.95 12.31
C GLY A 67 2.02 -2.48 11.50
N VAL A 68 3.11 -3.26 11.48
CA VAL A 68 4.27 -3.05 10.60
C VAL A 68 4.16 -4.00 9.41
N TYR A 69 4.42 -3.49 8.23
CA TYR A 69 4.36 -4.18 6.95
C TYR A 69 5.69 -4.01 6.20
N ARG A 70 5.94 -4.92 5.26
CA ARG A 70 7.08 -4.87 4.34
C ARG A 70 6.63 -5.17 2.92
N VAL A 71 7.35 -4.63 1.94
CA VAL A 71 7.20 -5.05 0.54
C VAL A 71 7.96 -6.37 0.35
N VAL A 72 7.33 -7.33 -0.31
CA VAL A 72 7.96 -8.58 -0.72
C VAL A 72 8.60 -8.37 -2.10
N ARG A 73 9.85 -8.82 -2.25
CA ARG A 73 10.60 -8.73 -3.50
C ARG A 73 10.25 -9.87 -4.43
#